data_AF-A0A8T7MFF8-F1
#
_entry.id   AF-A0A8T7MFF8-F1
#
_cell.length_a   1.000
_cell.length_b   1.000
_cell.length_c   1.000
_cell.angle_alpha   90.00
_cell.angle_beta   90.00
_cell.angle_gamma   90.00
#
_symmetry.space_group_name_H-M   'P 1'
#
loop_
_entity.id
_entity.type
_entity.pdbx_description
1 polymer ?
#
loop_
_entity_poly.entity_id
_entity_poly.type
_entity_poly.pdbx_seq_one_letter_code
_entity_poly.pdbx_strand_id
1 'polypeptide(L)' 'MVSIHLWLGGVTSTTRDRTLTDTLLRLVRDCALIAQPLLVCVDGLASYPKSIRRAFREKEGRQPGQKGRSHLK' A
#
# COMPACT_ATOMS: atom_id res chain seq x y z
N MET A 1 14.22 -25.44 6.95
CA MET A 1 15.05 -24.36 6.40
C MET A 1 14.12 -23.38 5.70
N VAL A 2 14.06 -22.11 6.12
CA VAL A 2 13.19 -21.10 5.49
C VAL A 2 13.93 -20.54 4.29
N SER A 3 13.39 -20.71 3.08
CA SER A 3 13.95 -20.07 1.88
C SER A 3 13.64 -18.58 1.90
N ILE A 4 14.64 -17.78 2.26
CA ILE A 4 14.60 -16.32 2.15
C ILE A 4 14.85 -15.96 0.68
N HIS A 5 13.77 -15.65 -0.05
CA HIS A 5 13.87 -15.12 -1.41
C HIS A 5 14.00 -13.60 -1.34
N LEU A 6 15.13 -13.07 -1.81
CA LEU A 6 15.30 -11.63 -2.00
C LEU A 6 14.57 -11.21 -3.28
N TRP A 7 13.55 -10.38 -3.14
CA TRP A 7 12.93 -9.69 -4.26
C TRP A 7 13.52 -8.30 -4.41
N LEU A 8 14.05 -8.00 -5.60
CA LEU A 8 14.54 -6.67 -5.97
C LEU A 8 13.58 -6.05 -6.97
N GLY A 9 12.88 -5.00 -6.53
CA GLY A 9 11.98 -4.20 -7.36
C GLY A 9 11.98 -2.76 -6.86
N GLY A 10 11.74 -1.81 -7.76
CA GLY A 10 11.82 -0.39 -7.41
C GLY A 10 11.19 0.52 -8.46
N VAL A 11 11.01 1.78 -8.07
CA VAL A 11 10.55 2.86 -8.96
C VAL A 11 11.59 3.97 -8.87
N THR A 12 11.90 4.59 -10.00
CA THR A 12 12.82 5.73 -10.06
C THR A 12 12.04 7.01 -10.35
N SER A 13 12.41 8.10 -9.70
CA SER A 13 11.87 9.44 -9.96
C SER A 13 12.98 10.47 -9.73
N THR A 14 12.93 11.58 -10.44
CA THR A 14 13.81 12.73 -10.22
C THR A 14 13.50 13.45 -8.91
N THR A 15 12.30 13.30 -8.39
CA THR A 15 11.86 13.89 -7.12
C THR A 15 11.33 12.82 -6.19
N ARG A 16 11.58 13.04 -4.90
CA ARG A 16 11.10 12.16 -3.84
C ARG A 16 9.68 12.55 -3.43
N ASP A 17 8.73 12.24 -4.29
CA ASP A 17 7.35 12.66 -4.15
C ASP A 17 6.42 11.54 -3.67
N ARG A 18 5.16 11.93 -3.44
CA ARG A 18 4.11 10.99 -3.06
C ARG A 18 3.82 9.99 -4.17
N THR A 19 3.92 10.39 -5.44
CA THR A 19 3.61 9.54 -6.60
C THR A 19 4.57 8.36 -6.69
N LEU A 20 5.87 8.62 -6.49
CA LEU A 20 6.91 7.61 -6.38
C LEU A 20 6.56 6.58 -5.28
N THR A 21 6.22 7.08 -4.09
CA THR A 21 5.91 6.24 -2.92
C THR A 21 4.64 5.41 -3.15
N ASP A 22 3.59 6.02 -3.72
CA ASP A 22 2.31 5.35 -4.02
C ASP A 22 2.48 4.27 -5.10
N THR A 23 3.34 4.51 -6.10
CA THR A 23 3.63 3.55 -7.17
C THR A 23 4.41 2.35 -6.63
N LEU A 24 5.46 2.62 -5.84
CA LEU A 24 6.27 1.57 -5.22
C LEU A 24 5.42 0.63 -4.35
N LEU A 25 4.59 1.19 -3.47
CA LEU A 25 3.78 0.37 -2.55
C LEU A 25 2.66 -0.40 -3.26
N ARG A 26 2.21 0.05 -4.44
CA ARG A 26 1.28 -0.72 -5.28
C ARG A 26 1.97 -1.97 -5.83
N LEU A 27 3.20 -1.83 -6.36
CA LEU A 27 3.98 -2.98 -6.82
C LEU A 27 4.23 -3.97 -5.68
N VAL A 28 4.54 -3.48 -4.47
CA VAL A 28 4.70 -4.35 -3.30
C VAL A 28 3.39 -5.09 -2.99
N ARG A 29 2.23 -4.43 -3.08
CA ARG A 29 0.92 -5.08 -2.90
C ARG A 29 0.67 -6.18 -3.92
N ASP A 30 0.97 -5.92 -5.19
CA ASP A 30 0.70 -6.88 -6.27
C ASP A 30 1.56 -8.15 -6.15
N CYS A 31 2.74 -8.05 -5.51
CA CYS A 31 3.62 -9.18 -5.22
C CYS A 31 3.40 -9.80 -3.82
N ALA A 32 2.59 -9.19 -2.95
CA ALA A 32 2.40 -9.66 -1.59
C ALA A 32 1.45 -10.87 -1.53
N LEU A 33 1.69 -11.76 -0.57
CA LEU A 33 0.76 -12.85 -0.27
C LEU A 33 -0.53 -12.29 0.34
N ILE A 34 -1.68 -12.81 -0.12
CA ILE A 34 -3.00 -12.39 0.34
C ILE A 34 -3.18 -12.74 1.83
N ALA A 35 -3.77 -11.81 2.58
CA ALA A 35 -4.13 -11.96 4.00
C ALA A 35 -2.96 -12.31 4.95
N GLN A 36 -1.73 -11.92 4.58
CA GLN A 36 -0.55 -12.07 5.43
C GLN A 36 -0.07 -10.73 5.98
N PRO A 37 0.40 -10.67 7.25
CA PRO A 37 1.05 -9.47 7.78
C PRO A 37 2.31 -9.12 6.99
N LEU A 38 2.47 -7.84 6.65
CA LEU A 38 3.65 -7.31 5.98
C LEU A 38 4.36 -6.29 6.87
N LEU A 39 5.63 -6.53 7.18
CA LEU A 39 6.49 -5.55 7.85
C LEU A 39 7.07 -4.59 6.79
N VAL A 40 6.78 -3.30 6.93
CA VAL A 40 7.31 -2.25 6.05
C VAL A 40 8.30 -1.39 6.83
N CYS A 41 9.59 -1.54 6.54
CA CYS A 41 10.66 -0.70 7.09
C CYS A 41 10.93 0.47 6.14
N VAL A 42 10.90 1.69 6.67
CA VAL A 42 11.09 2.92 5.89
C VAL A 42 12.03 3.88 6.60
N ASP A 43 12.61 4.80 5.84
CA ASP A 43 13.63 5.76 6.28
C ASP A 43 13.06 7.10 6.80
N GLY A 44 11.75 7.21 6.99
CA GLY A 44 11.11 8.36 7.67
C GLY A 44 10.49 9.43 6.77
N LEU A 45 10.38 9.21 5.45
CA LEU A 45 9.64 10.14 4.57
C LEU A 45 8.17 10.28 5.00
N ALA A 46 7.71 11.51 5.19
CA ALA A 46 6.37 11.81 5.72
C ALA A 46 5.21 11.29 4.85
N SER A 47 5.43 10.93 3.58
CA SER A 47 4.40 10.38 2.70
C SER A 47 4.02 8.93 3.03
N TYR A 48 4.95 8.13 3.59
CA TYR A 48 4.77 6.68 3.75
C TYR A 48 3.49 6.29 4.51
N PRO A 49 3.14 6.88 5.67
CA PRO A 49 1.96 6.43 6.42
C PRO A 49 0.66 6.49 5.61
N LYS A 50 0.50 7.56 4.81
CA LYS A 50 -0.69 7.71 3.95
C LYS A 50 -0.59 6.80 2.72
N SER A 51 0.59 6.61 2.15
CA SER A 51 0.81 5.75 0.98
C SER A 51 0.60 4.26 1.31
N ILE A 52 1.13 3.79 2.45
CA ILE A 52 0.94 2.41 2.94
C ILE A 52 -0.53 2.15 3.18
N ARG A 53 -1.23 3.06 3.88
CA ARG A 53 -2.68 2.94 4.08
C ARG A 53 -3.44 2.91 2.75
N ARG A 54 -3.09 3.72 1.76
CA ARG A 54 -3.76 3.67 0.44
C ARG A 54 -3.52 2.36 -0.29
N ALA A 55 -2.29 1.85 -0.26
CA ALA A 55 -1.93 0.62 -0.94
C ALA A 55 -2.61 -0.58 -0.28
N PHE A 56 -2.48 -0.76 1.04
CA PHE A 56 -2.85 -2.00 1.71
C PHE A 56 -4.24 -2.00 2.35
N ARG A 57 -4.90 -0.84 2.52
CA ARG A 57 -6.25 -0.82 3.09
C ARG A 57 -7.21 -1.58 2.20
N GLU A 58 -7.66 -2.72 2.68
CA GLU A 58 -8.80 -3.39 2.11
C GLU A 58 -10.08 -2.66 2.52
N LYS A 59 -10.98 -2.52 1.54
CA LYS A 59 -12.32 -2.08 1.84
C LYS A 59 -13.04 -3.30 2.36
N GLU A 60 -13.11 -3.45 3.68
CA GLU A 60 -14.02 -4.44 4.28
C GLU A 60 -15.38 -4.28 3.61
N GLY A 61 -15.87 -5.38 3.04
CA GLY A 61 -17.11 -5.39 2.27
C GLY A 61 -18.20 -4.72 3.10
N ARG A 62 -18.80 -3.66 2.54
CA ARG A 62 -19.99 -3.05 3.14
C ARG A 62 -20.97 -4.18 3.44
N GLN A 63 -21.39 -4.32 4.69
CA GLN A 63 -22.51 -5.19 4.99
C GLN A 63 -23.70 -4.78 4.09
N PRO A 64 -24.45 -5.75 3.52
CA PRO A 64 -25.64 -5.44 2.75
C PRO A 64 -26.55 -4.52 3.57
N GLY A 65 -26.80 -3.29 3.08
CA GLY A 65 -27.64 -2.30 3.76
C GLY A 65 -26.94 -1.06 4.33
N GLN A 66 -25.60 -1.02 4.42
CA GLN A 66 -24.91 0.21 4.84
C GLN A 66 -24.89 1.26 3.71
N LYS A 67 -25.79 2.26 3.79
CA LYS A 67 -25.76 3.44 2.92
C LYS A 67 -24.48 4.22 3.21
N GLY A 68 -23.68 4.45 2.17
CA GLY A 68 -22.52 5.33 2.24
C GLY A 68 -22.90 6.76 2.61
N ARG A 69 -21.91 7.55 3.04
CA ARG A 69 -22.08 8.98 3.29
C ARG A 69 -22.63 9.64 2.02
N SER A 70 -23.81 10.25 2.09
CA SER A 70 -24.37 11.02 0.98
C SER A 70 -23.46 12.22 0.73
N HIS A 71 -22.90 12.31 -0.47
CA HIS A 71 -22.34 13.57 -0.94
C HIS A 71 -23.53 14.38 -1.46
N LEU A 72 -23.94 15.39 -0.70
CA LEU A 72 -24.88 16.40 -1.18
C LEU A 72 -24.24 17.06 -2.41
N LYS A 73 -24.98 17.07 -3.52
CA LYS A 73 -24.66 17.86 -4.71
C LYS A 73 -25.09 19.30 -4.49
#